data_AF-A0A432T3X6-F1
#
_entry.id   AF-A0A432T3X6-F1
#
_cell.length_a   1.000
_cell.length_b   1.000
_cell.length_c   1.000
_cell.angle_alpha   90.00
_cell.angle_beta   90.00
_cell.angle_gamma   90.00
#
_symmetry.space_group_name_H-M   'P 1'
#
loop_
_entity.id
_entity.type
_entity.pdbx_description
1 polymer ?
#
loop_
_entity_poly.entity_id
_entity_poly.type
_entity_poly.pdbx_seq_one_letter_code
_entity_poly.pdbx_strand_id
1 'polypeptide(L)' 'MNKKNFIILSLLGTLTLHAELFTEKFKDGVIKSEIEYKDGTRTDKKEGIKNGVEKVYYNTGQLAFKVNNIDGKRDG' A
#
# COMPACT_ATOMS: atom_id res chain seq x y z
N MET A 1 24.44 -29.57 38.56
CA MET A 1 25.15 -28.59 37.71
C MET A 1 24.24 -28.27 36.52
N ASN A 2 23.62 -27.08 36.57
CA ASN A 2 22.46 -26.71 35.75
C ASN A 2 22.87 -26.25 34.35
N LYS A 3 22.45 -26.95 33.30
CA LYS A 3 22.50 -26.41 31.94
C LYS A 3 21.17 -25.71 31.67
N LYS A 4 21.16 -24.39 31.83
CA LYS A 4 20.08 -23.52 31.36
C LYS A 4 20.14 -23.52 29.83
N ASN A 5 19.20 -24.18 29.17
CA ASN A 5 19.03 -24.08 27.73
C ASN A 5 18.36 -22.74 27.42
N PHE A 6 19.05 -21.89 26.66
CA PHE A 6 18.53 -20.62 26.18
C PHE A 6 17.48 -20.89 25.09
N ILE A 7 16.23 -20.49 25.35
CA ILE A 7 15.20 -20.40 24.32
C ILE A 7 15.43 -19.07 23.59
N ILE A 8 15.99 -19.13 22.39
CA ILE A 8 16.00 -17.98 21.48
C ILE A 8 14.64 -17.96 20.80
N LEU A 9 13.70 -17.23 21.37
CA LEU A 9 12.44 -16.90 20.72
C LEU A 9 12.72 -15.77 19.73
N SER A 10 13.16 -16.09 18.52
CA SER A 10 13.25 -15.13 17.43
C SER A 10 11.82 -14.76 17.01
N LEU A 11 11.24 -13.79 17.71
CA LEU A 11 10.02 -13.13 17.28
C LEU A 11 10.40 -12.34 16.01
N LEU A 12 10.30 -12.98 14.83
CA LEU A 12 10.19 -12.22 13.58
C LEU A 12 8.89 -11.43 13.71
N GLY A 13 8.98 -10.21 14.24
CA GLY A 13 7.91 -9.25 14.17
C GLY A 13 7.63 -9.07 12.70
N THR A 14 6.56 -9.68 12.21
CA THR A 14 6.04 -9.35 10.88
C THR A 14 5.71 -7.87 10.96
N LEU A 15 6.51 -7.04 10.29
CA LEU A 15 6.10 -5.68 9.95
C LEU A 15 4.89 -5.85 9.05
N THR A 16 3.69 -5.89 9.64
CA THR A 16 2.45 -5.80 8.89
C THR A 16 2.47 -4.43 8.25
N LEU A 17 2.74 -4.41 6.95
CA LEU A 17 2.61 -3.23 6.12
C LEU A 17 1.10 -2.96 6.03
N HIS A 18 0.59 -2.12 6.93
CA HIS A 18 -0.83 -1.74 6.94
C HIS A 18 -1.03 -0.69 5.85
N ALA A 19 -1.59 -1.13 4.72
CA ALA A 19 -1.96 -0.27 3.61
C ALA A 19 -3.47 -0.39 3.30
N GLU A 20 -4.10 0.75 3.03
CA GLU A 20 -5.47 0.88 2.55
C GLU A 20 -5.46 0.98 1.03
N LEU A 21 -6.01 -0.02 0.34
CA LEU A 21 -6.18 0.02 -1.11
C LEU A 21 -7.43 0.83 -1.47
N PHE A 22 -7.25 1.87 -2.27
CA PHE A 22 -8.34 2.66 -2.84
C PHE A 22 -8.44 2.44 -4.35
N THR A 23 -9.65 2.17 -4.83
CA THR A 23 -9.95 2.01 -6.25
C THR A 23 -10.90 3.11 -6.72
N GLU A 24 -10.46 3.91 -7.68
CA GLU A 24 -11.33 4.85 -8.41
C GLU A 24 -11.76 4.21 -9.73
N LYS A 25 -13.02 4.41 -10.11
CA LYS A 25 -13.57 3.96 -11.40
C LYS A 25 -14.09 5.14 -12.21
N PHE A 26 -14.01 5.04 -13.53
CA PHE A 26 -14.73 5.90 -14.45
C PHE A 26 -16.24 5.67 -14.37
N LYS A 27 -17.03 6.55 -14.98
CA LYS A 27 -18.50 6.48 -14.96
C LYS A 27 -19.06 5.18 -15.57
N ASP A 28 -18.34 4.61 -16.53
CA ASP A 28 -18.66 3.35 -17.20
C ASP A 28 -18.19 2.11 -16.39
N GLY A 29 -17.58 2.30 -15.24
CA GLY A 29 -17.13 1.25 -14.34
C GLY A 29 -15.71 0.73 -14.61
N VAL A 30 -15.03 1.22 -15.66
CA VAL A 30 -13.62 0.89 -15.91
C VAL A 30 -12.75 1.44 -14.77
N ILE A 31 -11.75 0.67 -14.33
CA ILE A 31 -10.83 1.12 -13.28
C ILE A 31 -10.01 2.29 -13.80
N LYS A 32 -9.99 3.38 -13.05
CA LYS A 32 -9.23 4.60 -13.33
C LYS A 32 -7.91 4.60 -12.57
N SER A 33 -7.94 4.22 -11.29
CA SER A 33 -6.73 4.13 -10.47
C SER A 33 -6.87 3.14 -9.34
N GLU A 34 -5.75 2.53 -8.97
CA GLU A 34 -5.57 1.74 -7.75
C GLU A 34 -4.41 2.35 -6.98
N ILE A 35 -4.63 2.76 -5.73
CA ILE A 35 -3.65 3.48 -4.93
C ILE A 35 -3.60 2.88 -3.54
N GLU A 36 -2.40 2.44 -3.13
CA GLU A 36 -2.13 2.01 -1.76
C GLU A 36 -1.78 3.22 -0.89
N TYR A 37 -2.59 3.46 0.13
CA TYR A 37 -2.37 4.49 1.14
C TYR A 37 -1.90 3.87 2.45
N LYS A 38 -1.20 4.64 3.27
CA LYS A 38 -0.91 4.26 4.65
C LYS A 38 -2.21 4.19 5.44
N ASP A 39 -2.37 3.14 6.22
CA ASP A 39 -3.58 2.88 7.01
C ASP A 39 -3.99 4.08 7.89
N GLY A 40 -5.28 4.38 7.91
CA GLY A 40 -5.88 5.50 8.64
C GLY A 40 -5.55 6.90 8.11
N THR A 41 -4.82 7.03 6.99
CA THR A 41 -4.46 8.35 6.46
C THR A 41 -5.45 8.88 5.43
N ARG A 42 -6.15 8.00 4.71
CA ARG A 42 -7.14 8.38 3.71
C ARG A 42 -8.52 8.54 4.34
N THR A 43 -9.23 9.60 3.94
CA THR A 43 -10.64 9.79 4.31
C THR A 43 -11.41 10.32 3.10
N ASP A 44 -12.73 10.41 3.20
CA ASP A 44 -13.56 11.03 2.15
C ASP A 44 -13.25 12.52 1.91
N LYS A 45 -12.61 13.20 2.87
CA LYS A 45 -12.32 14.65 2.81
C LYS A 45 -10.86 14.98 2.53
N LYS A 46 -9.97 14.00 2.59
CA LYS A 46 -8.52 14.22 2.53
C LYS A 46 -7.84 13.05 1.81
N GLU A 47 -6.99 13.39 0.84
CA GLU A 47 -6.09 12.41 0.23
C GLU A 47 -5.13 11.86 1.29
N GLY A 48 -5.02 10.53 1.36
CA GLY A 48 -4.12 9.87 2.29
C GLY A 48 -2.66 9.98 1.89
N ILE A 49 -1.78 9.41 2.70
CA ILE A 49 -0.35 9.29 2.38
C ILE A 49 -0.17 8.06 1.51
N LYS A 50 0.14 8.24 0.22
CA LYS A 50 0.45 7.11 -0.68
C LYS A 50 1.66 6.35 -0.15
N ASN A 51 1.51 5.05 0.07
CA ASN A 51 2.57 4.22 0.62
C ASN A 51 2.40 2.79 0.10
N GLY A 52 3.09 2.52 -1.02
CA GLY A 52 2.92 1.32 -1.83
C GLY A 52 2.70 1.67 -3.30
N VAL A 53 2.08 0.73 -4.04
CA VAL A 53 1.90 0.83 -5.48
C VAL A 53 0.75 1.78 -5.84
N GLU A 54 1.01 2.67 -6.79
CA GLU A 54 0.02 3.46 -7.50
C GLU A 54 -0.02 3.02 -8.96
N LYS A 55 -1.22 2.69 -9.45
CA LYS A 55 -1.50 2.40 -10.86
C LYS A 55 -2.59 3.33 -11.36
N VAL A 56 -2.37 3.88 -12.54
CA VAL A 56 -3.37 4.69 -13.26
C VAL A 56 -3.58 4.10 -14.64
N TYR A 57 -4.83 4.08 -15.07
CA TYR A 57 -5.27 3.46 -16.31
C TYR A 57 -5.99 4.48 -17.20
N TYR A 58 -5.88 4.30 -18.52
CA TYR A 58 -6.75 4.98 -19.47
C TYR A 58 -8.18 4.43 -19.38
N ASN A 59 -9.18 5.17 -19.88
CA ASN A 59 -10.57 4.67 -19.92
C ASN A 59 -10.76 3.43 -20.81
N THR A 60 -9.75 3.07 -21.61
CA THR A 60 -9.69 1.81 -22.35
C THR A 60 -9.33 0.61 -21.46
N GLY A 61 -9.01 0.83 -20.18
CA GLY A 61 -8.49 -0.17 -19.24
C GLY A 61 -6.98 -0.42 -19.38
N GLN A 62 -6.32 0.18 -20.36
CA GLN A 62 -4.86 0.04 -20.53
C GLN A 62 -4.10 0.78 -19.43
N LEU A 63 -3.05 0.15 -18.89
CA LEU A 63 -2.19 0.76 -17.88
C LEU A 63 -1.46 1.96 -18.47
N ALA A 64 -1.68 3.14 -17.89
CA ALA A 64 -1.02 4.38 -18.29
C ALA A 64 0.33 4.52 -17.58
N PHE A 65 0.36 4.34 -16.26
CA PHE A 65 1.61 4.27 -15.50
C PHE A 65 1.46 3.47 -14.20
N LYS A 66 2.61 3.01 -13.70
CA LYS A 66 2.77 2.39 -12.39
C LYS A 66 3.96 3.05 -11.69
N VAL A 67 3.79 3.40 -10.42
CA VAL A 67 4.88 3.94 -9.59
C VAL A 67 4.80 3.37 -8.18
N ASN A 68 5.95 3.19 -7.54
CA ASN A 68 6.02 2.88 -6.13
C ASN A 68 6.09 4.19 -5.34
N ASN A 69 5.41 4.27 -4.20
CA ASN A 69 5.48 5.43 -3.31
C ASN A 69 5.93 4.98 -1.91
N ILE A 70 6.82 5.74 -1.28
CA ILE A 70 7.23 5.56 0.11
C ILE A 70 6.90 6.86 0.87
N ASP A 71 6.03 6.75 1.88
CA ASP A 71 5.59 7.86 2.73
C ASP A 71 5.22 9.13 1.93
N GLY A 72 4.43 8.96 0.87
CA GLY A 72 3.91 10.04 0.03
C GLY A 72 4.86 10.54 -1.06
N LYS A 73 6.05 9.94 -1.19
CA LYS A 73 7.04 10.29 -2.22
C LYS A 73 7.16 9.18 -3.23
N ARG A 74 7.29 9.53 -4.50
CA ARG A 74 7.58 8.56 -5.57
C ARG A 74 8.97 7.96 -5.32
N ASP A 75 9.02 6.64 -5.27
CA ASP A 75 10.21 5.81 -5.15
C ASP A 75 10.53 5.24 -6.53
N GLY A 76 11.55 5.82 -7.17
CA GLY A 76 11.91 5.57 -8.56
C GLY A 76 12.85 6.62 -9.12
#